data_AF-A0A4Q9LL51-F1
#
_entry.id   AF-A0A4Q9LL51-F1
#
_cell.length_a   1.000
_cell.length_b   1.000
_cell.length_c   1.000
_cell.angle_alpha   90.00
_cell.angle_beta   90.00
_cell.angle_gamma   90.00
#
_symmetry.space_group_name_H-M   'P 1'
#
loop_
_entity.id
_entity.type
_entity.pdbx_description
1 polymer ?
#
loop_
_entity_poly.entity_id
_entity_poly.type
_entity_poly.pdbx_seq_one_letter_code
_entity_poly.pdbx_strand_id
1 'polypeptide(L)'
;MLIILFIKLLSSFLNPDLDDSSEHLSEKRVQLKKITEKMPYETEIKDPVTNPDLIIPGLREELLYETILNLNSFLFIIEINNMSDKYLEKIIETVIFIGRNKILNLKKHKNNLKDELWKLFDIFSNFSRKIDLSKDSKLKKALEFRNYYFDRDKSQIAKSLFIEELHELKKNLQKYSSDEILELIEVKDFDTKDFKYSKMIKALRRSIIETQNLSKSIQREKREFIQEFIESNAPISQYNHKKLNEIRMEFNLGGSIFEPNLLFQICSDLILGEKEEVIVKAISKILKPIENLELYLRHKTNTERKEEILKFLYSCLKEQASKFRDEIDDAFRARSELMGKYLEKETEQSIIQKEKSIDKYQENFIQDMISRFSEINEAALTNFMVINKDIVHKYIRFLNTGSTKEKSSLIEHFSE
;
A
#
# COMPACT_ATOMS: atom_id res chain seq x y z
N MET A 1 -58.04 28.54 9.73
CA MET A 1 -57.41 28.60 8.39
C MET A 1 -56.32 29.68 8.28
N LEU A 2 -56.46 30.86 8.92
CA LEU A 2 -55.44 31.93 8.90
C LEU A 2 -54.15 31.66 9.70
N ILE A 3 -54.18 30.81 10.73
CA ILE A 3 -52.98 30.49 11.55
C ILE A 3 -52.01 29.55 10.81
N ILE A 4 -52.50 28.70 9.92
CA ILE A 4 -51.67 27.76 9.14
C ILE A 4 -50.92 28.49 8.02
N LEU A 5 -51.50 29.56 7.45
CA LEU A 5 -50.82 30.42 6.48
C LEU A 5 -49.72 31.27 7.14
N PHE A 6 -49.92 31.71 8.39
CA PHE A 6 -48.90 32.50 9.11
C PHE A 6 -47.67 31.66 9.52
N ILE A 7 -47.87 30.39 9.89
CA ILE A 7 -46.77 29.45 10.17
C ILE A 7 -45.99 29.09 8.89
N LYS A 8 -46.67 28.94 7.75
CA LYS A 8 -46.01 28.70 6.45
C LYS A 8 -45.21 29.91 5.94
N LEU A 9 -45.68 31.13 6.17
CA LEU A 9 -44.94 32.36 5.83
C LEU A 9 -43.73 32.60 6.75
N LEU A 10 -43.83 32.24 8.05
CA LEU A 10 -42.70 32.30 8.97
C LEU A 10 -41.63 31.24 8.67
N SER A 11 -42.02 30.06 8.19
CA SER A 11 -41.05 29.04 7.75
C SER A 11 -40.30 29.42 6.47
N SER A 12 -40.91 30.19 5.56
CA SER A 12 -40.22 30.68 4.36
C SER A 12 -39.35 31.92 4.60
N PHE A 13 -39.57 32.66 5.68
CA PHE A 13 -38.75 33.82 6.05
C PHE A 13 -37.53 33.46 6.92
N LEU A 14 -37.52 32.30 7.58
CA LEU A 14 -36.47 31.89 8.51
C LEU A 14 -35.43 30.91 7.95
N ASN A 15 -35.56 30.46 6.69
CA ASN A 15 -34.50 29.72 6.00
C ASN A 15 -34.70 29.74 4.47
N PRO A 16 -34.09 30.68 3.74
CA PRO A 16 -34.10 30.67 2.27
C PRO A 16 -33.14 29.65 1.66
N ASP A 17 -32.19 29.09 2.43
CA ASP A 17 -31.03 28.37 1.88
C ASP A 17 -31.00 26.86 2.20
N LEU A 18 -32.14 26.23 2.49
CA LEU A 18 -32.16 24.80 2.82
C LEU A 18 -32.22 23.83 1.63
N ASP A 19 -32.43 24.31 0.40
CA ASP A 19 -32.53 23.40 -0.76
C ASP A 19 -31.15 22.98 -1.32
N ASP A 20 -30.18 23.91 -1.43
CA ASP A 20 -28.84 23.61 -1.99
C ASP A 20 -27.94 22.78 -1.05
N SER A 21 -28.16 22.85 0.27
CA SER A 21 -27.36 22.09 1.25
C SER A 21 -27.68 20.59 1.26
N SER A 22 -28.91 20.21 0.89
CA SER A 22 -29.36 18.82 0.92
C SER A 22 -28.79 18.01 -0.24
N GLU A 23 -28.65 18.65 -1.41
CA GLU A 23 -28.13 18.05 -2.63
C GLU A 23 -26.60 17.89 -2.54
N HIS A 24 -25.90 18.91 -2.01
CA HIS A 24 -24.44 18.86 -1.78
C HIS A 24 -24.02 17.84 -0.71
N LEU A 25 -24.81 17.69 0.37
CA LEU A 25 -24.66 16.61 1.35
C LEU A 25 -24.97 15.25 0.73
N SER A 26 -25.94 15.16 -0.19
CA SER A 26 -26.27 13.91 -0.89
C SER A 26 -25.14 13.46 -1.83
N GLU A 27 -24.49 14.38 -2.56
CA GLU A 27 -23.37 14.06 -3.44
C GLU A 27 -22.11 13.67 -2.66
N LYS A 28 -21.77 14.37 -1.57
CA LYS A 28 -20.65 13.97 -0.69
C LYS A 28 -20.93 12.65 0.04
N ARG A 29 -22.19 12.39 0.43
CA ARG A 29 -22.62 11.07 0.97
C ARG A 29 -22.50 9.97 -0.08
N VAL A 30 -22.84 10.26 -1.34
CA VAL A 30 -22.67 9.33 -2.46
C VAL A 30 -21.20 9.13 -2.79
N GLN A 31 -20.33 10.15 -2.67
CA GLN A 31 -18.89 9.98 -2.83
C GLN A 31 -18.28 9.15 -1.70
N LEU A 32 -18.65 9.40 -0.44
CA LEU A 32 -18.21 8.57 0.71
C LEU A 32 -18.73 7.13 0.61
N LYS A 33 -19.95 6.91 0.09
CA LYS A 33 -20.51 5.58 -0.17
C LYS A 33 -19.94 4.90 -1.43
N LYS A 34 -19.59 5.66 -2.48
CA LYS A 34 -18.88 5.16 -3.68
C LYS A 34 -17.41 4.87 -3.42
N ILE A 35 -16.79 5.51 -2.43
CA ILE A 35 -15.44 5.16 -1.95
C ILE A 35 -15.45 3.75 -1.32
N THR A 36 -16.57 3.32 -0.74
CA THR A 36 -16.76 1.96 -0.21
C THR A 36 -17.29 0.93 -1.21
N GLU A 37 -18.03 1.35 -2.23
CA GLU A 37 -18.46 0.47 -3.33
C GLU A 37 -17.42 0.52 -4.48
N LYS A 38 -16.42 -0.38 -4.39
CA LYS A 38 -15.36 -0.68 -5.38
C LYS A 38 -14.21 0.33 -5.50
N MET A 39 -13.22 0.18 -4.61
CA MET A 39 -11.81 0.27 -5.02
C MET A 39 -11.31 -1.13 -5.42
N PRO A 40 -10.52 -1.28 -6.49
CA PRO A 40 -10.04 -2.58 -6.96
C PRO A 40 -8.92 -3.08 -6.05
N TYR A 41 -9.29 -3.68 -4.92
CA TYR A 41 -8.43 -4.63 -4.20
C TYR A 41 -8.95 -6.07 -4.30
N GLU A 42 -10.02 -6.31 -5.05
CA GLU A 42 -10.44 -7.66 -5.44
C GLU A 42 -9.74 -8.08 -6.73
N THR A 43 -8.46 -8.44 -6.62
CA THR A 43 -8.02 -9.65 -7.29
C THR A 43 -8.28 -10.78 -6.31
N GLU A 44 -9.20 -11.69 -6.64
CA GLU A 44 -9.24 -13.01 -6.03
C GLU A 44 -7.82 -13.59 -6.12
N ILE A 45 -7.05 -13.50 -5.03
CA ILE A 45 -5.85 -14.31 -4.83
C ILE A 45 -6.39 -15.71 -4.57
N LYS A 46 -6.66 -16.44 -5.66
CA LYS A 46 -6.78 -17.90 -5.61
C LYS A 46 -5.38 -18.44 -5.36
N ASP A 47 -5.23 -18.89 -4.12
CA ASP A 47 -4.06 -19.50 -3.47
C ASP A 47 -2.80 -18.63 -3.40
N PRO A 48 -2.53 -17.96 -2.26
CA PRO A 48 -1.20 -17.48 -1.98
C PRO A 48 -0.33 -18.67 -1.57
N VAL A 49 0.68 -18.97 -2.38
CA VAL A 49 1.90 -19.56 -1.82
C VAL A 49 2.41 -18.55 -0.81
N THR A 50 2.23 -18.88 0.47
CA THR A 50 2.62 -18.09 1.64
C THR A 50 4.11 -17.77 1.56
N ASN A 51 4.44 -16.53 1.21
CA ASN A 51 5.71 -15.93 1.59
C ASN A 51 5.47 -15.22 2.94
N PRO A 52 5.94 -15.78 4.08
CA PRO A 52 5.61 -15.27 5.42
C PRO A 52 6.19 -13.88 5.73
N ASP A 53 7.06 -13.31 4.89
CA ASP A 53 7.86 -12.11 5.23
C ASP A 53 7.27 -10.75 4.77
N LEU A 54 6.01 -10.69 4.33
CA LEU A 54 5.36 -9.44 3.90
C LEU A 54 4.28 -9.00 4.89
N ILE A 55 4.66 -8.14 5.84
CA ILE A 55 3.70 -7.31 6.57
C ILE A 55 2.99 -6.39 5.57
N ILE A 56 1.66 -6.48 5.52
CA ILE A 56 0.81 -5.61 4.68
C ILE A 56 1.09 -4.14 5.07
N PRO A 57 1.43 -3.26 4.11
CA PRO A 57 1.63 -1.83 4.37
C PRO A 57 0.39 -1.20 5.00
N GLY A 58 0.57 -0.35 6.02
CA GLY A 58 -0.56 0.28 6.72
C GLY A 58 -1.18 -0.56 7.83
N LEU A 59 -0.89 -1.87 7.90
CA LEU A 59 -1.52 -2.78 8.86
C LEU A 59 -1.17 -2.43 10.32
N ARG A 60 0.04 -1.94 10.55
CA ARG A 60 0.50 -1.50 11.88
C ARG A 60 -0.26 -0.27 12.35
N GLU A 61 -0.42 0.70 11.47
CA GLU A 61 -1.11 1.95 11.70
C GLU A 61 -2.59 1.69 11.95
N GLU A 62 -3.20 0.81 11.14
CA GLU A 62 -4.58 0.38 11.30
C GLU A 62 -4.78 -0.32 12.65
N LEU A 63 -3.92 -1.28 12.99
CA LEU A 63 -3.95 -1.98 14.27
C LEU A 63 -3.80 -1.03 15.47
N LEU A 64 -2.93 -0.03 15.38
CA LEU A 64 -2.64 0.86 16.50
C LEU A 64 -3.63 2.01 16.64
N TYR A 65 -4.06 2.65 15.55
CA TYR A 65 -4.85 3.89 15.59
C TYR A 65 -6.28 3.74 15.10
N GLU A 66 -6.60 2.71 14.32
CA GLU A 66 -7.89 2.59 13.66
C GLU A 66 -8.78 1.48 14.25
N THR A 67 -8.25 0.63 15.13
CA THR A 67 -9.00 -0.49 15.71
C THR A 67 -10.19 -0.07 16.59
N ILE A 68 -10.06 1.00 17.41
CA ILE A 68 -11.17 1.43 18.29
C ILE A 68 -12.16 2.34 17.55
N LEU A 69 -11.70 3.06 16.53
CA LEU A 69 -12.48 3.92 15.66
C LEU A 69 -11.67 4.12 14.37
N ASN A 70 -12.10 3.50 13.27
CA ASN A 70 -11.34 3.56 12.03
C ASN A 70 -11.47 4.92 11.32
N LEU A 71 -10.55 5.18 10.39
CA LEU A 71 -10.46 6.48 9.74
C LEU A 71 -11.75 6.85 9.00
N ASN A 72 -12.31 5.95 8.19
CA ASN A 72 -13.48 6.27 7.37
C ASN A 72 -14.73 6.53 8.22
N SER A 73 -14.97 5.72 9.26
CA SER A 73 -16.04 5.97 10.22
C SER A 73 -15.84 7.28 10.97
N PHE A 74 -14.60 7.59 11.33
CA PHE A 74 -14.29 8.84 12.01
C PHE A 74 -14.55 10.04 11.11
N LEU A 75 -14.08 10.04 9.86
CA LEU A 75 -14.32 11.10 8.89
C LEU A 75 -15.81 11.30 8.64
N PHE A 76 -16.59 10.22 8.55
CA PHE A 76 -18.05 10.32 8.43
C PHE A 76 -18.68 10.96 9.67
N ILE A 77 -18.27 10.54 10.87
CA ILE A 77 -18.71 11.12 12.15
C ILE A 77 -18.37 12.61 12.23
N ILE A 78 -17.18 13.01 11.78
CA ILE A 78 -16.70 14.39 11.74
C ILE A 78 -17.64 15.24 10.89
N GLU A 79 -17.99 14.76 9.70
CA GLU A 79 -18.86 15.47 8.77
C GLU A 79 -20.28 15.61 9.31
N ILE A 80 -20.93 14.51 9.69
CA ILE A 80 -22.34 14.57 10.11
C ILE A 80 -22.56 15.35 11.41
N ASN A 81 -21.53 15.49 12.24
CA ASN A 81 -21.59 16.26 13.48
C ASN A 81 -20.99 17.66 13.35
N ASN A 82 -20.51 18.05 12.16
CA ASN A 82 -19.79 19.30 11.91
C ASN A 82 -18.75 19.61 13.01
N MET A 83 -17.86 18.64 13.26
CA MET A 83 -16.93 18.71 14.39
C MET A 83 -15.90 19.82 14.20
N SER A 84 -15.70 20.63 15.24
CA SER A 84 -14.58 21.58 15.32
C SER A 84 -13.28 20.88 15.71
N ASP A 85 -12.13 21.48 15.40
CA ASP A 85 -10.79 20.98 15.75
C ASP A 85 -10.65 20.59 17.24
N LYS A 86 -11.23 21.38 18.17
CA LYS A 86 -11.22 21.08 19.61
C LYS A 86 -11.95 19.78 19.97
N TYR A 87 -13.04 19.46 19.26
CA TYR A 87 -13.76 18.20 19.45
C TYR A 87 -13.01 17.02 18.81
N LEU A 88 -12.33 17.24 17.69
CA LEU A 88 -11.47 16.24 17.06
C LEU A 88 -10.35 15.83 18.02
N GLU A 89 -9.62 16.80 18.56
CA GLU A 89 -8.55 16.58 19.55
C GLU A 89 -9.06 15.76 20.73
N LYS A 90 -10.22 16.13 21.26
CA LYS A 90 -10.84 15.39 22.36
C LYS A 90 -11.13 13.93 21.99
N ILE A 91 -11.69 13.65 20.82
CA ILE A 91 -11.96 12.26 20.39
C ILE A 91 -10.65 11.49 20.20
N ILE A 92 -9.65 12.11 19.57
CA ILE A 92 -8.35 11.48 19.34
C ILE A 92 -7.70 11.09 20.68
N GLU A 93 -7.62 12.03 21.63
CA GLU A 93 -6.99 11.79 22.94
C GLU A 93 -7.79 10.81 23.82
N THR A 94 -9.12 10.95 23.84
CA THR A 94 -9.97 10.20 24.78
C THR A 94 -10.52 8.90 24.23
N VAL A 95 -10.43 8.67 22.91
CA VAL A 95 -10.88 7.42 22.27
C VAL A 95 -9.71 6.73 21.60
N ILE A 96 -9.12 7.36 20.59
CA ILE A 96 -8.14 6.70 19.71
C ILE A 96 -6.87 6.34 20.49
N PHE A 97 -6.28 7.28 21.22
CA PHE A 97 -5.09 7.03 22.01
C PHE A 97 -5.34 6.07 23.18
N ILE A 98 -6.56 6.03 23.73
CA ILE A 98 -6.94 5.03 24.73
C ILE A 98 -6.97 3.62 24.11
N GLY A 99 -7.59 3.47 22.94
CA GLY A 99 -7.61 2.20 22.19
C GLY A 99 -6.22 1.73 21.82
N ARG A 100 -5.40 2.61 21.25
CA ARG A 100 -3.97 2.36 20.96
C ARG A 100 -3.23 1.88 22.19
N ASN A 101 -3.36 2.57 23.32
CA ASN A 101 -2.70 2.17 24.56
C ASN A 101 -3.14 0.78 25.04
N LYS A 102 -4.39 0.36 24.77
CA LYS A 102 -4.84 -1.00 25.09
C LYS A 102 -4.14 -2.03 24.22
N ILE A 103 -4.04 -1.78 22.92
CA ILE A 103 -3.29 -2.63 21.98
C ILE A 103 -1.82 -2.74 22.41
N LEU A 104 -1.17 -1.63 22.74
CA LEU A 104 0.23 -1.63 23.20
C LEU A 104 0.46 -2.41 24.49
N ASN A 105 -0.51 -2.41 25.41
CA ASN A 105 -0.42 -3.17 26.65
C ASN A 105 -0.49 -4.68 26.43
N LEU A 106 -0.98 -5.15 25.27
CA LEU A 106 -1.01 -6.58 24.93
C LEU A 106 0.39 -7.19 24.85
N LYS A 107 1.45 -6.38 24.65
CA LYS A 107 2.85 -6.83 24.74
C LYS A 107 3.19 -7.56 26.04
N LYS A 108 2.48 -7.26 27.14
CA LYS A 108 2.64 -7.93 28.44
C LYS A 108 2.11 -9.36 28.45
N HIS A 109 1.32 -9.73 27.44
CA HIS A 109 0.64 -11.01 27.30
C HIS A 109 1.22 -11.85 26.15
N LYS A 110 2.54 -11.81 25.92
CA LYS A 110 3.21 -12.46 24.76
C LYS A 110 2.69 -13.87 24.45
N ASN A 111 2.55 -14.72 25.47
CA ASN A 111 2.12 -16.11 25.31
C ASN A 111 0.67 -16.28 24.81
N ASN A 112 -0.21 -15.30 25.04
CA ASN A 112 -1.64 -15.33 24.67
C ASN A 112 -2.05 -14.11 23.84
N LEU A 113 -1.10 -13.50 23.12
CA LEU A 113 -1.29 -12.20 22.47
C LEU A 113 -2.51 -12.17 21.55
N LYS A 114 -2.63 -13.20 20.70
CA LYS A 114 -3.68 -13.31 19.68
C LYS A 114 -5.07 -13.42 20.32
N ASP A 115 -5.20 -14.23 21.36
CA ASP A 115 -6.47 -14.39 22.09
C ASP A 115 -6.89 -13.09 22.81
N GLU A 116 -5.95 -12.40 23.45
CA GLU A 116 -6.24 -11.13 24.11
C GLU A 116 -6.56 -10.01 23.09
N LEU A 117 -5.92 -10.03 21.92
CA LEU A 117 -6.24 -9.13 20.83
C LEU A 117 -7.67 -9.35 20.31
N TRP A 118 -8.09 -10.60 20.12
CA TRP A 118 -9.44 -10.92 19.68
C TRP A 118 -10.51 -10.50 20.70
N LYS A 119 -10.28 -10.79 21.99
CA LYS A 119 -11.15 -10.29 23.06
C LYS A 119 -11.26 -8.76 23.01
N LEU A 120 -10.14 -8.07 22.79
CA LEU A 120 -10.13 -6.62 22.70
C LEU A 120 -10.92 -6.11 21.49
N PHE A 121 -10.82 -6.79 20.35
CA PHE A 121 -11.62 -6.45 19.18
C PHE A 121 -13.11 -6.66 19.41
N ASP A 122 -13.50 -7.73 20.13
CA ASP A 122 -14.89 -7.96 20.50
C ASP A 122 -15.41 -6.85 21.43
N ILE A 123 -14.58 -6.41 22.38
CA ILE A 123 -14.86 -5.24 23.23
C ILE A 123 -15.03 -3.98 22.37
N PHE A 124 -14.14 -3.74 21.38
CA PHE A 124 -14.25 -2.56 20.51
C PHE A 124 -15.47 -2.64 19.59
N SER A 125 -15.92 -3.82 19.20
CA SER A 125 -17.16 -4.00 18.44
C SER A 125 -18.45 -3.77 19.27
N ASN A 126 -18.33 -3.46 20.56
CA ASN A 126 -19.47 -3.19 21.42
C ASN A 126 -19.98 -1.75 21.25
N PHE A 127 -21.19 -1.62 20.72
CA PHE A 127 -21.87 -0.34 20.50
C PHE A 127 -22.89 0.04 21.60
N SER A 128 -22.93 -0.70 22.71
CA SER A 128 -23.81 -0.36 23.83
C SER A 128 -23.41 0.97 24.47
N ARG A 129 -24.42 1.76 24.87
CA ARG A 129 -24.22 2.99 25.68
C ARG A 129 -23.81 2.71 27.12
N LYS A 130 -23.99 1.48 27.60
CA LYS A 130 -23.59 1.03 28.94
C LYS A 130 -22.78 -0.22 28.76
N ILE A 131 -21.47 -0.08 28.92
CA ILE A 131 -20.54 -1.20 28.80
C ILE A 131 -20.14 -1.63 30.20
N ASP A 132 -20.29 -2.93 30.48
CA ASP A 132 -19.83 -3.51 31.73
C ASP A 132 -18.34 -3.87 31.63
N LEU A 133 -17.50 -2.86 31.86
CA LEU A 133 -16.05 -2.99 32.02
C LEU A 133 -15.66 -2.49 33.41
N SER A 134 -16.12 -3.18 34.45
CA SER A 134 -15.93 -2.81 35.85
C SER A 134 -14.46 -2.57 36.26
N LYS A 135 -13.51 -3.19 35.58
CA LYS A 135 -12.06 -3.08 35.85
C LYS A 135 -11.33 -2.01 35.02
N ASP A 136 -11.97 -1.40 34.02
CA ASP A 136 -11.31 -0.50 33.06
C ASP A 136 -12.14 0.75 32.75
N SER A 137 -12.20 1.66 33.73
CA SER A 137 -13.03 2.87 33.67
C SER A 137 -12.63 3.82 32.53
N LYS A 138 -11.36 3.82 32.12
CA LYS A 138 -10.87 4.65 31.00
C LYS A 138 -11.38 4.12 29.66
N LEU A 139 -11.21 2.83 29.39
CA LEU A 139 -11.71 2.22 28.16
C LEU A 139 -13.24 2.28 28.09
N LYS A 140 -13.92 2.04 29.21
CA LYS A 140 -15.37 2.20 29.30
C LYS A 140 -15.83 3.59 28.83
N LYS A 141 -15.25 4.65 29.40
CA LYS A 141 -15.57 6.04 29.02
C LYS A 141 -15.25 6.34 27.56
N ALA A 142 -14.14 5.82 27.05
CA ALA A 142 -13.75 5.97 25.65
C ALA A 142 -14.81 5.37 24.71
N LEU A 143 -15.24 4.14 24.98
CA LEU A 143 -16.24 3.45 24.18
C LEU A 143 -17.63 4.09 24.30
N GLU A 144 -18.05 4.50 25.51
CA GLU A 144 -19.31 5.23 25.70
C GLU A 144 -19.31 6.56 24.93
N PHE A 145 -18.19 7.29 24.95
CA PHE A 145 -18.04 8.56 24.22
C PHE A 145 -18.02 8.35 22.70
N ARG A 146 -17.36 7.31 22.21
CA ARG A 146 -17.39 6.91 20.80
C ARG A 146 -18.80 6.50 20.37
N ASN A 147 -19.47 5.65 21.13
CA ASN A 147 -20.81 5.12 20.82
C ASN A 147 -21.85 6.24 20.80
N TYR A 148 -21.71 7.27 21.64
CA TYR A 148 -22.53 8.47 21.58
C TYR A 148 -22.54 9.11 20.17
N TYR A 149 -21.40 9.16 19.47
CA TYR A 149 -21.35 9.73 18.12
C TYR A 149 -21.88 8.78 17.05
N PHE A 150 -21.66 7.47 17.18
CA PHE A 150 -22.29 6.48 16.30
C PHE A 150 -23.82 6.54 16.39
N ASP A 151 -24.39 6.78 17.57
CA ASP A 151 -25.84 6.88 17.73
C ASP A 151 -26.43 8.17 17.16
N ARG A 152 -25.62 9.20 16.94
CA ARG A 152 -26.07 10.42 16.25
C ARG A 152 -26.17 10.21 14.75
N ASP A 153 -25.47 9.21 14.21
CA ASP A 153 -25.64 8.76 12.84
C ASP A 153 -26.91 7.91 12.69
N LYS A 154 -28.03 8.57 12.36
CA LYS A 154 -29.29 7.88 12.08
C LYS A 154 -29.23 6.93 10.88
N SER A 155 -28.27 7.14 9.95
CA SER A 155 -28.11 6.30 8.77
C SER A 155 -27.33 5.01 9.06
N GLN A 156 -26.66 4.94 10.23
CA GLN A 156 -25.79 3.85 10.65
C GLN A 156 -24.60 3.58 9.71
N ILE A 157 -24.33 4.47 8.75
CA ILE A 157 -23.23 4.32 7.78
C ILE A 157 -21.89 4.25 8.51
N ALA A 158 -21.60 5.17 9.43
CA ALA A 158 -20.35 5.14 10.18
C ALA A 158 -20.18 3.81 10.92
N LYS A 159 -21.26 3.29 11.52
CA LYS A 159 -21.22 2.03 12.25
C LYS A 159 -20.94 0.85 11.32
N SER A 160 -21.55 0.82 10.15
CA SER A 160 -21.31 -0.22 9.14
C SER A 160 -19.86 -0.20 8.66
N LEU A 161 -19.33 0.99 8.32
CA LEU A 161 -17.92 1.19 7.94
C LEU A 161 -16.98 0.69 9.03
N PHE A 162 -17.32 0.93 10.30
CA PHE A 162 -16.52 0.45 11.43
C PHE A 162 -16.44 -1.07 11.46
N ILE A 163 -17.59 -1.74 11.35
CA ILE A 163 -17.70 -3.19 11.47
C ILE A 163 -16.99 -3.87 10.29
N GLU A 164 -17.17 -3.35 9.07
CA GLU A 164 -16.58 -3.89 7.84
C GLU A 164 -15.04 -3.86 7.90
N GLU A 165 -14.44 -2.71 8.20
CA GLU A 165 -12.97 -2.60 8.25
C GLU A 165 -12.38 -3.31 9.47
N LEU A 166 -13.07 -3.34 10.62
CA LEU A 166 -12.60 -4.13 11.77
C LEU A 166 -12.59 -5.63 11.44
N HIS A 167 -13.57 -6.10 10.66
CA HIS A 167 -13.61 -7.48 10.18
C HIS A 167 -12.51 -7.76 9.16
N GLU A 168 -12.23 -6.82 8.25
CA GLU A 168 -11.11 -6.93 7.31
C GLU A 168 -9.76 -6.96 8.04
N LEU A 169 -9.55 -6.07 9.01
CA LEU A 169 -8.36 -6.06 9.88
C LEU A 169 -8.20 -7.39 10.63
N LYS A 170 -9.30 -7.93 11.19
CA LYS A 170 -9.33 -9.28 11.79
C LYS A 170 -8.84 -10.34 10.80
N LYS A 171 -9.41 -10.38 9.59
CA LYS A 171 -9.08 -11.35 8.54
C LYS A 171 -7.62 -11.23 8.10
N ASN A 172 -7.09 -10.01 7.97
CA ASN A 172 -5.70 -9.78 7.61
C ASN A 172 -4.75 -10.27 8.72
N LEU A 173 -5.05 -9.95 9.98
CA LEU A 173 -4.24 -10.37 11.14
C LEU A 173 -4.30 -11.88 11.42
N GLN A 174 -5.34 -12.60 10.98
CA GLN A 174 -5.42 -14.05 11.14
C GLN A 174 -4.24 -14.79 10.50
N LYS A 175 -3.68 -14.23 9.41
CA LYS A 175 -2.56 -14.79 8.64
C LYS A 175 -1.23 -14.73 9.39
N TYR A 176 -1.13 -13.92 10.44
CA TYR A 176 0.09 -13.69 11.19
C TYR A 176 0.13 -14.53 12.48
N SER A 177 1.32 -14.96 12.85
CA SER A 177 1.67 -15.56 14.14
C SER A 177 1.64 -14.51 15.26
N SER A 178 1.67 -14.98 16.52
CA SER A 178 1.73 -14.08 17.67
C SER A 178 3.00 -13.23 17.69
N ASP A 179 4.13 -13.77 17.22
CA ASP A 179 5.40 -13.05 17.18
C ASP A 179 5.38 -11.93 16.12
N GLU A 180 4.83 -12.20 14.94
CA GLU A 180 4.67 -11.18 13.90
C GLU A 180 3.69 -10.07 14.34
N ILE A 181 2.60 -10.41 15.04
CA ILE A 181 1.69 -9.41 15.61
C ILE A 181 2.40 -8.59 16.70
N LEU A 182 3.29 -9.21 17.48
CA LEU A 182 4.08 -8.51 18.48
C LEU A 182 5.00 -7.47 17.81
N GLU A 183 5.62 -7.80 16.69
CA GLU A 183 6.44 -6.87 15.89
C GLU A 183 5.62 -5.70 15.33
N LEU A 184 4.34 -5.91 14.97
CA LEU A 184 3.46 -4.83 14.54
C LEU A 184 3.26 -3.79 15.65
N ILE A 185 3.09 -4.22 16.89
CA ILE A 185 2.81 -3.32 18.02
C ILE A 185 4.08 -2.75 18.67
N GLU A 186 5.25 -3.34 18.44
CA GLU A 186 6.56 -2.89 18.93
C GLU A 186 7.10 -1.62 18.23
N VAL A 187 6.41 -0.50 18.46
CA VAL A 187 6.74 0.82 17.92
C VAL A 187 7.39 1.72 18.99
N LYS A 188 8.35 2.57 18.57
CA LYS A 188 8.99 3.63 19.38
C LYS A 188 8.42 5.01 19.02
N ASP A 189 8.75 6.05 19.78
CA ASP A 189 8.41 7.46 19.50
C ASP A 189 6.92 7.71 19.24
N PHE A 190 6.08 7.35 20.21
CA PHE A 190 4.64 7.55 20.11
C PHE A 190 4.24 9.03 20.11
N ASP A 191 4.96 9.90 20.80
CA ASP A 191 4.60 11.33 20.86
C ASP A 191 4.62 11.98 19.47
N THR A 192 5.63 11.66 18.66
CA THR A 192 5.72 12.12 17.26
C THR A 192 4.58 11.53 16.42
N LYS A 193 4.28 10.24 16.58
CA LYS A 193 3.23 9.55 15.82
C LYS A 193 1.83 10.04 16.18
N ASP A 194 1.58 10.25 17.46
CA ASP A 194 0.34 10.82 17.99
C ASP A 194 0.09 12.23 17.43
N PHE A 195 1.15 13.05 17.42
CA PHE A 195 1.12 14.37 16.81
C PHE A 195 0.80 14.31 15.31
N LYS A 196 1.46 13.42 14.57
CA LYS A 196 1.27 13.24 13.13
C LYS A 196 -0.12 12.70 12.79
N TYR A 197 -0.63 11.74 13.57
CA TYR A 197 -2.00 11.25 13.42
C TYR A 197 -3.01 12.38 13.63
N SER A 198 -2.82 13.18 14.68
CA SER A 198 -3.68 14.34 14.94
C SER A 198 -3.61 15.38 13.83
N LYS A 199 -2.43 15.62 13.26
CA LYS A 199 -2.25 16.50 12.10
C LYS A 199 -3.00 15.97 10.87
N MET A 200 -2.89 14.67 10.58
CA MET A 200 -3.62 14.01 9.49
C MET A 200 -5.13 14.21 9.64
N ILE A 201 -5.71 13.91 10.80
CA ILE A 201 -7.16 14.05 11.01
C ILE A 201 -7.62 15.50 10.82
N LYS A 202 -6.85 16.49 11.31
CA LYS A 202 -7.18 17.91 11.11
C LYS A 202 -7.09 18.33 9.64
N ALA A 203 -6.09 17.85 8.91
CA ALA A 203 -5.96 18.10 7.48
C ALA A 203 -7.14 17.51 6.71
N LEU A 204 -7.53 16.27 7.02
CA LEU A 204 -8.70 15.62 6.40
C LEU A 204 -10.01 16.32 6.73
N ARG A 205 -10.19 16.81 7.96
CA ARG A 205 -11.35 17.65 8.31
C ARG A 205 -11.41 18.94 7.48
N ARG A 206 -10.28 19.59 7.23
CA ARG A 206 -10.24 20.75 6.31
C ARG A 206 -10.61 20.34 4.89
N SER A 207 -10.06 19.22 4.39
CA SER A 207 -10.42 18.69 3.07
C SER A 207 -11.91 18.38 2.93
N ILE A 208 -12.56 17.86 3.97
CA ILE A 208 -14.01 17.63 3.98
C ILE A 208 -14.78 18.94 3.75
N ILE A 209 -14.33 20.05 4.34
CA ILE A 209 -14.96 21.36 4.23
C ILE A 209 -14.63 22.04 2.89
N GLU A 210 -13.35 22.00 2.50
CA GLU A 210 -12.77 22.90 1.49
C GLU A 210 -12.63 22.26 0.09
N THR A 211 -12.57 20.93 -0.03
CA THR A 211 -12.18 20.27 -1.29
C THR A 211 -13.31 19.45 -1.93
N GLN A 212 -13.30 19.40 -3.27
CA GLN A 212 -14.16 18.51 -4.06
C GLN A 212 -13.59 17.09 -4.23
N ASN A 213 -12.32 16.85 -3.86
CA ASN A 213 -11.64 15.56 -4.05
C ASN A 213 -11.08 15.01 -2.72
N LEU A 214 -11.99 14.55 -1.87
CA LEU A 214 -11.68 14.00 -0.56
C LEU A 214 -10.87 12.69 -0.66
N SER A 215 -11.12 11.86 -1.66
CA SER A 215 -10.42 10.56 -1.82
C SER A 215 -8.92 10.72 -2.03
N LYS A 216 -8.49 11.65 -2.90
CA LYS A 216 -7.07 11.97 -3.08
C LYS A 216 -6.43 12.54 -1.79
N SER A 217 -7.19 13.34 -1.04
CA SER A 217 -6.71 13.89 0.24
C SER A 217 -6.49 12.77 1.25
N ILE A 218 -7.46 11.85 1.42
CA ILE A 218 -7.32 10.68 2.30
C ILE A 218 -6.08 9.86 1.94
N GLN A 219 -5.89 9.55 0.65
CA GLN A 219 -4.74 8.77 0.19
C GLN A 219 -3.41 9.46 0.48
N ARG A 220 -3.31 10.76 0.22
CA ARG A 220 -2.09 11.54 0.49
C ARG A 220 -1.76 11.55 1.98
N GLU A 221 -2.71 11.94 2.82
CA GLU A 221 -2.44 12.09 4.26
C GLU A 221 -2.20 10.73 4.93
N LYS A 222 -2.92 9.66 4.53
CA LYS A 222 -2.67 8.30 5.03
C LYS A 222 -1.26 7.82 4.66
N ARG A 223 -0.82 8.09 3.42
CA ARG A 223 0.55 7.76 2.97
C ARG A 223 1.62 8.50 3.78
N GLU A 224 1.46 9.81 3.98
CA GLU A 224 2.37 10.61 4.81
C GLU A 224 2.43 10.10 6.24
N PHE A 225 1.30 9.68 6.82
CA PHE A 225 1.28 9.13 8.17
C PHE A 225 1.97 7.76 8.27
N ILE A 226 1.71 6.84 7.34
CA ILE A 226 2.36 5.52 7.29
C ILE A 226 3.89 5.68 7.19
N GLN A 227 4.35 6.66 6.41
CA GLN A 227 5.77 6.94 6.25
C GLN A 227 6.49 7.26 7.58
N GLU A 228 5.81 7.87 8.56
CA GLU A 228 6.39 8.14 9.89
C GLU A 228 6.74 6.85 10.65
N PHE A 229 6.05 5.73 10.40
CA PHE A 229 6.35 4.44 11.03
C PHE A 229 7.48 3.70 10.31
N ILE A 230 7.68 4.00 9.03
CA ILE A 230 8.76 3.48 8.19
C ILE A 230 10.08 4.16 8.57
N GLU A 231 10.08 5.47 8.76
CA GLU A 231 11.31 6.27 8.98
C GLU A 231 11.85 6.20 10.42
N SER A 232 10.98 6.00 11.42
CA SER A 232 11.35 6.08 12.86
C SER A 232 11.77 4.75 13.52
N ASN A 233 11.70 3.63 12.81
CA ASN A 233 12.15 2.34 13.32
C ASN A 233 13.54 1.98 12.74
N ALA A 234 14.61 2.42 13.42
CA ALA A 234 15.99 2.23 13.01
C ALA A 234 16.43 0.77 12.67
N PRO A 235 15.89 -0.32 13.25
CA PRO A 235 16.19 -1.69 12.80
C PRO A 235 15.57 -2.02 11.43
N ILE A 236 14.41 -1.41 11.13
CA ILE A 236 13.69 -1.56 9.86
C ILE A 236 14.38 -0.74 8.75
N SER A 237 15.17 0.29 9.08
CA SER A 237 15.94 1.03 8.08
C SER A 237 16.94 0.16 7.31
N GLN A 238 17.66 -0.76 7.97
CA GLN A 238 18.57 -1.70 7.29
C GLN A 238 17.80 -2.72 6.43
N TYR A 239 16.66 -3.21 6.92
CA TYR A 239 15.77 -4.08 6.17
C TYR A 239 15.13 -3.38 4.96
N ASN A 240 14.79 -2.10 5.10
CA ASN A 240 14.27 -1.25 4.02
C ASN A 240 15.37 -0.85 3.04
N HIS A 241 16.60 -0.63 3.48
CA HIS A 241 17.75 -0.45 2.59
C HIS A 241 18.01 -1.73 1.79
N LYS A 242 17.92 -2.90 2.43
CA LYS A 242 18.04 -4.18 1.72
C LYS A 242 16.92 -4.36 0.69
N LYS A 243 15.65 -4.15 1.08
CA LYS A 243 14.50 -4.22 0.15
C LYS A 243 14.59 -3.20 -0.98
N LEU A 244 14.98 -1.97 -0.67
CA LEU A 244 15.19 -0.92 -1.66
C LEU A 244 16.28 -1.32 -2.64
N ASN A 245 17.41 -1.85 -2.15
CA ASN A 245 18.51 -2.31 -2.98
C ASN A 245 18.11 -3.53 -3.82
N GLU A 246 17.30 -4.44 -3.29
CA GLU A 246 16.76 -5.58 -4.04
C GLU A 246 15.89 -5.10 -5.20
N ILE A 247 14.89 -4.25 -4.93
CA ILE A 247 14.01 -3.70 -5.98
C ILE A 247 14.81 -2.87 -6.99
N ARG A 248 15.79 -2.09 -6.50
CA ARG A 248 16.71 -1.31 -7.34
C ARG A 248 17.48 -2.21 -8.28
N MET A 249 18.11 -3.26 -7.76
CA MET A 249 18.86 -4.22 -8.56
C MET A 249 17.95 -4.93 -9.56
N GLU A 250 16.83 -5.50 -9.10
CA GLU A 250 15.86 -6.20 -9.95
C GLU A 250 15.37 -5.34 -11.10
N PHE A 251 14.97 -4.10 -10.81
CA PHE A 251 14.49 -3.16 -11.82
C PHE A 251 15.59 -2.78 -12.82
N ASN A 252 16.77 -2.37 -12.33
CA ASN A 252 17.87 -1.92 -13.19
C ASN A 252 18.45 -3.05 -14.05
N LEU A 253 18.35 -4.31 -13.60
CA LEU A 253 18.76 -5.49 -14.35
C LEU A 253 17.67 -6.03 -15.30
N GLY A 254 16.62 -5.24 -15.58
CA GLY A 254 15.61 -5.59 -16.57
C GLY A 254 14.51 -6.52 -16.07
N GLY A 255 14.33 -6.62 -14.75
CA GLY A 255 13.33 -7.48 -14.11
C GLY A 255 11.90 -7.23 -14.55
N SER A 256 11.59 -6.04 -15.08
CA SER A 256 10.28 -5.74 -15.67
C SER A 256 10.01 -6.48 -16.99
N ILE A 257 11.05 -6.98 -17.65
CA ILE A 257 10.97 -7.77 -18.89
C ILE A 257 11.29 -9.23 -18.59
N PHE A 258 12.35 -9.49 -17.82
CA PHE A 258 12.81 -10.82 -17.48
C PHE A 258 13.39 -10.85 -16.06
N GLU A 259 12.78 -11.61 -15.15
CA GLU A 259 13.25 -11.76 -13.77
C GLU A 259 14.72 -12.21 -13.73
N PRO A 260 15.61 -11.48 -13.03
CA PRO A 260 17.05 -11.69 -13.15
C PRO A 260 17.57 -13.07 -12.72
N ASN A 261 16.97 -13.71 -11.71
CA ASN A 261 17.41 -15.04 -11.26
C ASN A 261 16.98 -16.14 -12.24
N LEU A 262 15.78 -16.05 -12.79
CA LEU A 262 15.28 -16.95 -13.83
C LEU A 262 16.09 -16.78 -15.11
N LEU A 263 16.42 -15.54 -15.48
CA LEU A 263 17.33 -15.25 -16.59
C LEU A 263 18.70 -15.88 -16.35
N PHE A 264 19.24 -15.77 -15.14
CA PHE A 264 20.49 -16.42 -14.76
C PHE A 264 20.43 -17.95 -14.87
N GLN A 265 19.35 -18.58 -14.39
CA GLN A 265 19.16 -20.03 -14.50
C GLN A 265 19.13 -20.47 -15.96
N ILE A 266 18.31 -19.80 -16.78
CA ILE A 266 18.20 -20.08 -18.21
C ILE A 266 19.54 -19.89 -18.91
N CYS A 267 20.22 -18.76 -18.69
CA CYS A 267 21.54 -18.52 -19.26
C CYS A 267 22.56 -19.56 -18.80
N SER A 268 22.54 -20.00 -17.54
CA SER A 268 23.45 -21.03 -17.03
C SER A 268 23.28 -22.35 -17.77
N ASP A 269 22.03 -22.74 -18.03
CA ASP A 269 21.65 -24.01 -18.66
C ASP A 269 21.77 -24.01 -20.19
N LEU A 270 22.01 -22.85 -20.83
CA LEU A 270 22.31 -22.80 -22.26
C LEU A 270 23.61 -23.52 -22.58
N ILE A 271 23.51 -24.61 -23.36
CA ILE A 271 24.64 -25.37 -23.92
C ILE A 271 24.73 -25.04 -25.41
N LEU A 272 25.39 -23.93 -25.76
CA LEU A 272 25.55 -23.43 -27.12
C LEU A 272 27.02 -23.07 -27.40
N GLY A 273 27.48 -23.29 -28.63
CA GLY A 273 28.84 -22.90 -29.07
C GLY A 273 29.08 -21.39 -29.06
N GLU A 274 28.03 -20.58 -29.20
CA GLU A 274 28.05 -19.11 -29.23
C GLU A 274 27.23 -18.50 -28.07
N LYS A 275 27.25 -19.15 -26.91
CA LYS A 275 26.47 -18.72 -25.72
C LYS A 275 26.67 -17.24 -25.38
N GLU A 276 27.91 -16.77 -25.42
CA GLU A 276 28.25 -15.38 -25.06
C GLU A 276 27.60 -14.37 -26.01
N GLU A 277 27.70 -14.57 -27.33
CA GLU A 277 27.11 -13.67 -28.32
C GLU A 277 25.59 -13.60 -28.20
N VAL A 278 24.96 -14.75 -27.96
CA VAL A 278 23.51 -14.84 -27.74
C VAL A 278 23.09 -14.06 -26.50
N ILE A 279 23.80 -14.23 -25.39
CA ILE A 279 23.51 -13.52 -24.14
C ILE A 279 23.74 -12.02 -24.32
N VAL A 280 24.85 -11.60 -24.92
CA VAL A 280 25.14 -10.17 -25.19
C VAL A 280 24.02 -9.54 -26.01
N LYS A 281 23.61 -10.18 -27.10
CA LYS A 281 22.55 -9.69 -27.98
C LYS A 281 21.21 -9.60 -27.24
N ALA A 282 20.83 -10.64 -26.49
CA ALA A 282 19.58 -10.64 -25.73
C ALA A 282 19.57 -9.55 -24.65
N ILE A 283 20.61 -9.47 -23.82
CA ILE A 283 20.70 -8.51 -22.72
C ILE A 283 20.72 -7.06 -23.22
N SER A 284 21.42 -6.79 -24.33
CA SER A 284 21.41 -5.44 -24.94
C SER A 284 20.02 -4.95 -25.33
N LYS A 285 19.13 -5.86 -25.76
CA LYS A 285 17.73 -5.54 -26.08
C LYS A 285 16.86 -5.48 -24.82
N ILE A 286 17.02 -6.44 -23.90
CA ILE A 286 16.25 -6.52 -22.65
C ILE A 286 16.44 -5.28 -21.78
N LEU A 287 17.66 -4.74 -21.71
CA LEU A 287 17.97 -3.57 -20.88
C LEU A 287 17.71 -2.23 -21.59
N LYS A 288 17.53 -2.22 -22.91
CA LYS A 288 17.35 -1.00 -23.70
C LYS A 288 16.20 -0.11 -23.21
N PRO A 289 15.00 -0.65 -22.86
CA PRO A 289 13.92 0.17 -22.31
C PRO A 289 14.30 0.83 -20.98
N ILE A 290 15.08 0.15 -20.13
CA ILE A 290 15.52 0.67 -18.82
C ILE A 290 16.56 1.77 -19.01
N GLU A 291 17.51 1.60 -19.94
CA GLU A 291 18.47 2.65 -20.30
C GLU A 291 17.77 3.90 -20.82
N ASN A 292 16.80 3.75 -21.72
CA ASN A 292 16.05 4.87 -22.29
C ASN A 292 15.17 5.56 -21.24
N LEU A 293 14.58 4.78 -20.33
CA LEU A 293 13.86 5.31 -19.18
C LEU A 293 14.79 6.12 -18.26
N GLU A 294 16.00 5.65 -17.97
CA GLU A 294 16.99 6.36 -17.16
C GLU A 294 17.25 7.75 -17.73
N LEU A 295 17.57 7.81 -19.03
CA LEU A 295 17.84 9.05 -19.75
C LEU A 295 16.66 10.03 -19.69
N TYR A 296 15.43 9.51 -19.84
CA TYR A 296 14.21 10.31 -19.79
C TYR A 296 13.92 10.87 -18.38
N LEU A 297 14.33 10.18 -17.32
CA LEU A 297 14.06 10.56 -15.93
C LEU A 297 15.07 11.53 -15.33
N ARG A 298 16.25 11.73 -15.95
CA ARG A 298 17.36 12.52 -15.38
C ARG A 298 16.95 13.90 -14.88
N HIS A 299 16.08 14.59 -15.62
CA HIS A 299 15.66 15.96 -15.34
C HIS A 299 14.33 16.06 -14.57
N LYS A 300 13.74 14.93 -14.19
CA LYS A 300 12.45 14.89 -13.49
C LYS A 300 12.61 14.93 -11.99
N THR A 301 11.62 15.53 -11.32
CA THR A 301 11.49 15.48 -9.86
C THR A 301 11.24 14.05 -9.39
N ASN A 302 11.54 13.75 -8.12
CA ASN A 302 11.35 12.42 -7.58
C ASN A 302 9.90 11.92 -7.65
N THR A 303 8.92 12.81 -7.45
CA THR A 303 7.49 12.50 -7.64
C THR A 303 7.19 12.07 -9.07
N GLU A 304 7.66 12.85 -10.06
CA GLU A 304 7.48 12.52 -11.47
C GLU A 304 8.23 11.24 -11.86
N ARG A 305 9.44 11.01 -11.32
CA ARG A 305 10.18 9.76 -11.53
C ARG A 305 9.37 8.56 -11.05
N LYS A 306 8.76 8.65 -9.87
CA LYS A 306 7.91 7.58 -9.33
C LYS A 306 6.75 7.27 -10.25
N GLU A 307 6.02 8.29 -10.68
CA GLU A 307 4.87 8.12 -11.58
C GLU A 307 5.26 7.50 -12.92
N GLU A 308 6.37 7.93 -13.50
CA GLU A 308 6.83 7.46 -14.81
C GLU A 308 7.37 6.03 -14.75
N ILE A 309 8.06 5.64 -13.66
CA ILE A 309 8.49 4.25 -13.44
C ILE A 309 7.27 3.34 -13.25
N LEU A 310 6.26 3.75 -12.48
CA LEU A 310 5.03 2.97 -12.33
C LEU A 310 4.29 2.81 -13.67
N LYS A 311 4.15 3.88 -14.46
CA LYS A 311 3.57 3.82 -15.81
C LYS A 311 4.34 2.86 -16.72
N PHE A 312 5.67 2.90 -16.66
CA PHE A 312 6.53 1.98 -17.40
C PHE A 312 6.28 0.52 -16.98
N LEU A 313 6.27 0.22 -15.68
CA LEU A 313 6.00 -1.13 -15.17
C LEU A 313 4.60 -1.64 -15.56
N TYR A 314 3.58 -0.79 -15.49
CA TYR A 314 2.25 -1.14 -15.97
C TYR A 314 2.21 -1.43 -17.48
N SER A 315 3.03 -0.73 -18.27
CA SER A 315 3.15 -0.95 -19.71
C SER A 315 3.87 -2.26 -20.06
N CYS A 316 4.74 -2.76 -19.17
CA CYS A 316 5.33 -4.09 -19.29
C CYS A 316 4.33 -5.21 -18.95
N LEU A 317 3.34 -4.93 -18.09
CA LEU A 317 2.33 -5.92 -17.67
C LEU A 317 1.11 -5.96 -18.59
N LYS A 318 0.69 -4.81 -19.14
CA LYS A 318 -0.55 -4.66 -19.91
C LYS A 318 -0.31 -3.80 -21.14
N GLU A 319 -1.05 -4.06 -22.21
CA GLU A 319 -1.09 -3.16 -23.36
C GLU A 319 -1.66 -1.80 -22.94
N GLN A 320 -0.77 -0.82 -22.86
CA GLN A 320 -1.09 0.57 -22.58
C GLN A 320 -0.24 1.45 -23.49
N ALA A 321 -0.77 2.63 -23.80
CA ALA A 321 -0.01 3.64 -24.52
C ALA A 321 1.21 4.04 -23.70
N SER A 322 2.39 3.74 -24.22
CA SER A 322 3.68 4.06 -23.61
C SER A 322 4.61 4.66 -24.64
N LYS A 323 5.41 5.63 -24.20
CA LYS A 323 6.47 6.21 -25.04
C LYS A 323 7.63 5.24 -25.31
N PHE A 324 7.71 4.13 -24.57
CA PHE A 324 8.73 3.09 -24.72
C PHE A 324 8.17 1.82 -25.34
N ARG A 325 7.01 1.90 -26.01
CA ARG A 325 6.27 0.70 -26.44
C ARG A 325 7.10 -0.15 -27.40
N ASP A 326 7.71 0.48 -28.40
CA ASP A 326 8.52 -0.23 -29.40
C ASP A 326 9.72 -0.92 -28.75
N GLU A 327 10.41 -0.25 -27.81
CA GLU A 327 11.53 -0.85 -27.10
C GLU A 327 11.10 -1.98 -26.16
N ILE A 328 9.96 -1.84 -25.48
CA ILE A 328 9.39 -2.90 -24.64
C ILE A 328 9.06 -4.13 -25.50
N ASP A 329 8.42 -3.93 -26.66
CA ASP A 329 8.06 -5.02 -27.56
C ASP A 329 9.30 -5.74 -28.12
N ASP A 330 10.34 -4.99 -28.48
CA ASP A 330 11.63 -5.55 -28.91
C ASP A 330 12.35 -6.30 -27.77
N ALA A 331 12.24 -5.82 -26.53
CA ALA A 331 12.80 -6.48 -25.35
C ALA A 331 12.08 -7.81 -25.05
N PHE A 332 10.75 -7.83 -25.13
CA PHE A 332 9.97 -9.07 -24.99
C PHE A 332 10.26 -10.06 -26.12
N ARG A 333 10.45 -9.58 -27.36
CA ARG A 333 10.89 -10.43 -28.47
C ARG A 333 12.25 -11.07 -28.20
N ALA A 334 13.21 -10.30 -27.67
CA ALA A 334 14.52 -10.82 -27.28
C ALA A 334 14.42 -11.88 -26.17
N ARG A 335 13.53 -11.67 -25.19
CA ARG A 335 13.19 -12.67 -24.16
C ARG A 335 12.66 -13.96 -24.79
N SER A 336 11.70 -13.88 -25.71
CA SER A 336 11.15 -15.05 -26.41
C SER A 336 12.21 -15.78 -27.26
N GLU A 337 13.08 -15.04 -27.97
CA GLU A 337 14.20 -15.61 -28.73
C GLU A 337 15.15 -16.41 -27.81
N LEU A 338 15.47 -15.88 -26.62
CA LEU A 338 16.32 -16.55 -25.65
C LEU A 338 15.66 -17.80 -25.07
N MET A 339 14.38 -17.71 -24.73
CA MET A 339 13.60 -18.85 -24.25
C MET A 339 13.48 -19.95 -25.31
N GLY A 340 13.30 -19.60 -26.58
CA GLY A 340 13.27 -20.56 -27.68
C GLY A 340 14.55 -21.38 -27.78
N LYS A 341 15.72 -20.75 -27.54
CA LYS A 341 17.01 -21.45 -27.48
C LYS A 341 17.14 -22.36 -26.26
N TYR A 342 16.64 -21.95 -25.11
CA TYR A 342 16.64 -22.76 -23.90
C TYR A 342 15.74 -24.01 -24.01
N LEU A 343 14.61 -23.87 -24.69
CA LEU A 343 13.61 -24.90 -24.84
C LEU A 343 13.76 -25.73 -26.12
N GLU A 344 14.83 -25.53 -26.91
CA GLU A 344 15.01 -26.13 -28.24
C GLU A 344 14.94 -27.67 -28.24
N LYS A 345 15.32 -28.31 -27.13
CA LYS A 345 15.36 -29.77 -26.98
C LYS A 345 14.08 -30.37 -26.36
N GLU A 346 13.11 -29.52 -26.03
CA GLU A 346 11.88 -29.94 -25.37
C GLU A 346 10.82 -30.36 -26.40
N THR A 347 9.83 -31.13 -25.94
CA THR A 347 8.66 -31.45 -26.77
C THR A 347 7.73 -30.24 -26.88
N GLU A 348 6.99 -30.10 -27.99
CA GLU A 348 6.06 -28.98 -28.20
C GLU A 348 5.08 -28.76 -27.02
N GLN A 349 4.54 -29.83 -26.46
CA GLN A 349 3.68 -29.75 -25.27
C GLN A 349 4.41 -29.24 -24.02
N SER A 350 5.67 -29.66 -23.81
CA SER A 350 6.52 -29.18 -22.72
C SER A 350 6.86 -27.70 -22.89
N ILE A 351 7.16 -27.27 -24.12
CA ILE A 351 7.42 -25.87 -24.47
C ILE A 351 6.22 -25.00 -24.07
N ILE A 352 5.02 -25.32 -24.56
CA ILE A 352 3.80 -24.54 -24.28
C ILE A 352 3.53 -24.44 -22.77
N GLN A 353 3.75 -25.52 -22.02
CA GLN A 353 3.55 -25.52 -20.57
C GLN A 353 4.59 -24.65 -19.86
N LYS A 354 5.88 -24.81 -20.19
CA LYS A 354 6.98 -24.05 -19.60
C LYS A 354 6.88 -22.56 -19.91
N GLU A 355 6.54 -22.19 -21.15
CA GLU A 355 6.32 -20.78 -21.53
C GLU A 355 5.20 -20.15 -20.72
N LYS A 356 4.03 -20.81 -20.62
CA LYS A 356 2.92 -20.31 -19.80
C LYS A 356 3.28 -20.15 -18.32
N SER A 357 4.04 -21.10 -17.77
CA SER A 357 4.49 -21.02 -16.38
C SER A 357 5.47 -19.87 -16.16
N ILE A 358 6.41 -19.67 -17.10
CA ILE A 358 7.39 -18.59 -17.04
C ILE A 358 6.73 -17.23 -17.23
N ASP A 359 5.77 -17.09 -18.14
CA ASP A 359 4.99 -15.86 -18.33
C ASP A 359 4.16 -15.53 -17.09
N LYS A 360 3.44 -16.50 -16.53
CA LYS A 360 2.69 -16.29 -15.28
C LYS A 360 3.61 -15.89 -14.12
N TYR A 361 4.79 -16.50 -14.02
CA TYR A 361 5.78 -16.12 -13.03
C TYR A 361 6.26 -14.67 -13.23
N GLN A 362 6.57 -14.30 -14.48
CA GLN A 362 7.00 -12.95 -14.84
C GLN A 362 5.90 -11.91 -14.56
N GLU A 363 4.65 -12.19 -14.88
CA GLU A 363 3.51 -11.32 -14.57
C GLU A 363 3.39 -11.08 -13.06
N ASN A 364 3.45 -12.16 -12.26
CA ASN A 364 3.41 -12.06 -10.80
C ASN A 364 4.59 -11.25 -10.25
N PHE A 365 5.79 -11.45 -10.82
CA PHE A 365 6.99 -10.72 -10.44
C PHE A 365 6.86 -9.22 -10.73
N ILE A 366 6.33 -8.83 -11.90
CA ILE A 366 6.07 -7.42 -12.24
C ILE A 366 5.01 -6.82 -11.31
N GLN A 367 3.93 -7.55 -10.99
CA GLN A 367 2.89 -7.09 -10.07
C GLN A 367 3.45 -6.84 -8.66
N ASP A 368 4.26 -7.77 -8.15
CA ASP A 368 4.95 -7.61 -6.87
C ASP A 368 5.93 -6.41 -6.90
N MET A 369 6.70 -6.25 -7.98
CA MET A 369 7.57 -5.09 -8.16
C MET A 369 6.79 -3.78 -8.18
N ILE A 370 5.62 -3.72 -8.83
CA ILE A 370 4.73 -2.55 -8.81
C ILE A 370 4.26 -2.24 -7.38
N SER A 371 3.82 -3.25 -6.63
CA SER A 371 3.39 -3.09 -5.24
C SER A 371 4.52 -2.51 -4.40
N ARG A 372 5.68 -3.19 -4.40
CA ARG A 372 6.87 -2.78 -3.67
C ARG A 372 7.34 -1.38 -4.06
N PHE A 373 7.34 -1.05 -5.36
CA PHE A 373 7.75 0.27 -5.84
C PHE A 373 6.75 1.38 -5.48
N SER A 374 5.45 1.08 -5.43
CA SER A 374 4.40 2.05 -5.04
C SER A 374 4.58 2.54 -3.59
N GLU A 375 5.24 1.75 -2.76
CA GLU A 375 5.51 2.03 -1.35
C GLU A 375 6.83 2.77 -1.12
N ILE A 376 7.74 2.83 -2.11
CA ILE A 376 9.04 3.51 -1.98
C ILE A 376 8.85 5.02 -1.76
N ASN A 377 9.56 5.58 -0.77
CA ASN A 377 9.62 7.03 -0.56
C ASN A 377 10.24 7.72 -1.78
N GLU A 378 9.60 8.78 -2.26
CA GLU A 378 10.10 9.57 -3.40
C GLU A 378 11.53 10.07 -3.16
N ALA A 379 11.90 10.43 -1.93
CA ALA A 379 13.27 10.84 -1.58
C ALA A 379 14.33 9.77 -1.94
N ALA A 380 13.96 8.49 -1.84
CA ALA A 380 14.84 7.35 -2.17
C ALA A 380 15.05 7.18 -3.68
N LEU A 381 14.31 7.89 -4.53
CA LEU A 381 14.43 7.82 -5.99
C LEU A 381 15.55 8.70 -6.58
N THR A 382 16.23 9.48 -5.73
CA THR A 382 17.25 10.43 -6.17
C THR A 382 18.38 9.76 -6.97
N ASN A 383 18.72 8.49 -6.65
CA ASN A 383 19.71 7.66 -7.36
C ASN A 383 19.22 6.22 -7.62
N PHE A 384 17.91 6.02 -7.76
CA PHE A 384 17.38 4.66 -7.91
C PHE A 384 17.79 4.02 -9.24
N MET A 385 17.72 4.76 -10.34
CA MET A 385 18.17 4.28 -11.64
C MET A 385 19.65 4.58 -11.83
N VAL A 386 20.46 3.52 -11.95
CA VAL A 386 21.93 3.59 -12.06
C VAL A 386 22.49 2.80 -13.23
N ILE A 387 21.62 2.20 -14.04
CA ILE A 387 22.03 1.38 -15.18
C ILE A 387 23.02 2.15 -16.07
N ASN A 388 24.18 1.53 -16.31
CA ASN A 388 25.24 2.09 -17.14
C ASN A 388 26.01 0.95 -17.82
N LYS A 389 26.91 1.30 -18.74
CA LYS A 389 27.68 0.31 -19.50
C LYS A 389 28.47 -0.65 -18.61
N ASP A 390 29.05 -0.21 -17.49
CA ASP A 390 29.82 -1.10 -16.62
C ASP A 390 28.93 -2.15 -15.94
N ILE A 391 27.76 -1.73 -15.43
CA ILE A 391 26.76 -2.65 -14.86
C ILE A 391 26.30 -3.66 -15.91
N VAL A 392 26.03 -3.23 -17.14
CA VAL A 392 25.64 -4.14 -18.25
C VAL A 392 26.73 -5.17 -18.52
N HIS A 393 28.00 -4.75 -18.64
CA HIS A 393 29.11 -5.68 -18.88
C HIS A 393 29.28 -6.69 -17.74
N LYS A 394 29.25 -6.23 -16.49
CA LYS A 394 29.33 -7.12 -15.32
C LYS A 394 28.15 -8.10 -15.26
N TYR A 395 26.94 -7.64 -15.58
CA TYR A 395 25.78 -8.50 -15.60
C TYR A 395 25.88 -9.59 -16.67
N ILE A 396 26.28 -9.24 -17.90
CA ILE A 396 26.56 -10.21 -18.97
C ILE A 396 27.63 -11.22 -18.53
N ARG A 397 28.70 -10.77 -17.88
CA ARG A 397 29.77 -11.65 -17.39
C ARG A 397 29.27 -12.61 -16.32
N PHE A 398 28.45 -12.11 -15.39
CA PHE A 398 27.82 -12.94 -14.37
C PHE A 398 26.90 -13.99 -15.01
N LEU A 399 26.06 -13.62 -15.98
CA LEU A 399 25.17 -14.55 -16.68
C LEU A 399 25.94 -15.62 -17.47
N ASN A 400 27.12 -15.30 -18.00
CA ASN A 400 27.96 -16.26 -18.73
C ASN A 400 28.70 -17.24 -17.79
N THR A 401 29.18 -16.76 -16.65
CA THR A 401 30.13 -17.52 -15.80
C THR A 401 29.50 -18.12 -14.54
N GLY A 402 28.42 -17.53 -14.03
CA GLY A 402 27.82 -17.87 -12.73
C GLY A 402 28.75 -17.69 -11.53
N SER A 403 29.86 -16.97 -11.68
CA SER A 403 30.85 -16.81 -10.61
C SER A 403 30.28 -15.99 -9.46
N THR A 404 30.46 -16.48 -8.24
CA THR A 404 30.12 -15.75 -7.00
C THR A 404 30.87 -14.43 -6.89
N LYS A 405 32.10 -14.36 -7.41
CA LYS A 405 32.90 -13.13 -7.45
C LYS A 405 32.27 -12.06 -8.35
N GLU A 406 31.81 -12.45 -9.54
CA GLU A 406 31.14 -11.55 -10.48
C GLU A 406 29.77 -11.11 -9.93
N LYS A 407 29.05 -12.02 -9.24
CA LYS A 407 27.81 -11.67 -8.52
C LYS A 407 28.03 -10.60 -7.46
N SER A 408 29.03 -10.76 -6.59
CA SER A 408 29.33 -9.77 -5.54
C SER A 408 29.75 -8.42 -6.15
N SER A 409 30.62 -8.45 -7.17
CA SER A 409 31.05 -7.25 -7.91
C SER A 409 29.89 -6.49 -8.59
N LEU A 410 28.83 -7.21 -9.00
CA LEU A 410 27.62 -6.61 -9.54
C LEU A 410 26.75 -5.99 -8.44
N ILE A 411 26.59 -6.68 -7.30
CA ILE A 411 25.78 -6.20 -6.16
C ILE A 411 26.36 -4.92 -5.54
N GLU A 412 27.69 -4.78 -5.52
CA GLU A 412 28.38 -3.58 -4.99
C GLU A 412 27.87 -2.29 -5.67
N HIS A 413 27.61 -2.30 -6.97
CA HIS A 413 27.10 -1.14 -7.73
C HIS A 413 25.69 -0.68 -7.34
N PHE A 414 24.93 -1.54 -6.65
CA PHE A 414 23.58 -1.21 -6.16
C PHE A 414 23.57 -0.86 -4.67
N SER A 415 24.71 -1.00 -4.00
CA SER A 415 24.89 -0.76 -2.57
C SER A 415 25.39 0.66 -2.25
N GLU A 416 25.87 1.39 -3.26
CA GLU A 416 26.23 2.82 -3.23
C GLU A 416 25.03 3.73 -3.53
#